data_AF-A0A356WZM5-F1
#
_entry.id   AF-A0A356WZM5-F1
#
_cell.length_a   1.000
_cell.length_b   1.000
_cell.length_c   1.000
_cell.angle_alpha   90.00
_cell.angle_beta   90.00
_cell.angle_gamma   90.00
#
_symmetry.space_group_name_H-M   'P 1'
#
loop_
_entity.id
_entity.type
_entity.pdbx_description
1 polymer ?
#
loop_
_entity_poly.entity_id
_entity_poly.type
_entity_poly.pdbx_seq_one_letter_code
_entity_poly.pdbx_strand_id
1 'polypeptide(L)'
;RIRKELRSESRLCDGQSTKGFATICPPEKDQHFWSPQLTITLEETEERSVVRGLYGPKPSVWTMFVFFYAAIGFAILIMSMVGLSYWSLGKSAGFLWLLPV
;
A
#
# COMPACT_ATOMS: atom_id res chain seq x y z
N ARG A 1 -32.48 4.12 4.70
CA ARG A 1 -32.63 2.93 3.84
C ARG A 1 -31.32 2.15 3.70
N ILE A 2 -30.22 2.77 3.28
CA ILE A 2 -28.89 2.12 3.11
C ILE A 2 -28.41 1.36 4.38
N ARG A 3 -28.57 1.94 5.57
CA ARG A 3 -28.20 1.28 6.85
C ARG A 3 -29.02 0.02 7.20
N LYS A 4 -30.20 -0.14 6.61
CA LYS A 4 -31.10 -1.29 6.83
C LYS A 4 -30.77 -2.44 5.87
N GLU A 5 -30.36 -2.12 4.65
CA GLU A 5 -29.89 -3.07 3.63
C GLU A 5 -28.49 -3.63 3.94
N LEU A 6 -27.64 -2.87 4.67
CA LEU A 6 -26.37 -3.37 5.20
C LEU A 6 -26.53 -4.41 6.34
N ARG A 7 -27.76 -4.70 6.76
CA ARG A 7 -28.08 -5.62 7.87
C ARG A 7 -28.85 -6.87 7.44
N SER A 8 -29.25 -7.00 6.17
CA SER A 8 -29.93 -8.18 5.64
C SER A 8 -28.93 -9.22 5.12
N GLU A 9 -29.38 -10.48 5.04
CA GLU A 9 -28.63 -11.75 4.94
C GLU A 9 -27.59 -11.94 3.83
N SER A 10 -27.23 -10.93 3.05
CA SER A 10 -26.13 -10.99 2.08
C SER A 10 -25.00 -10.04 2.51
N ARG A 11 -24.13 -10.48 3.44
CA ARG A 11 -22.87 -9.78 3.76
C ARG A 11 -21.89 -9.87 2.58
N LEU A 12 -22.20 -9.21 1.47
CA LEU A 12 -21.31 -9.12 0.32
C LEU A 12 -20.26 -8.02 0.52
N CYS A 13 -20.60 -6.97 1.28
CA CYS A 13 -19.72 -5.85 1.55
C CYS A 13 -19.92 -5.31 2.97
N ASP A 14 -18.82 -4.94 3.63
CA ASP A 14 -18.78 -4.12 4.84
C ASP A 14 -18.39 -2.67 4.46
N GLY A 15 -18.73 -1.70 5.29
CA GLY A 15 -18.38 -0.32 4.97
C GLY A 15 -18.67 0.68 6.08
N GLN A 16 -17.85 1.73 6.11
CA GLN A 16 -18.01 2.85 7.02
C GLN A 16 -18.45 4.08 6.23
N SER A 17 -19.37 4.86 6.79
CA SER A 17 -19.84 6.10 6.20
C SER A 17 -19.76 7.22 7.23
N THR A 18 -18.91 8.19 6.96
CA THR A 18 -18.74 9.45 7.67
C THR A 18 -19.30 10.58 6.79
N LYS A 19 -19.61 11.76 7.36
CA LYS A 19 -20.07 12.91 6.56
C LYS A 19 -19.05 13.21 5.45
N GLY A 20 -19.48 13.10 4.19
CA GLY A 20 -18.63 13.33 3.01
C GLY A 20 -17.71 12.18 2.59
N PHE A 21 -17.61 11.08 3.35
CA PHE A 21 -16.72 9.96 3.02
C PHE A 21 -17.43 8.61 3.24
N ALA A 22 -17.40 7.73 2.25
CA ALA A 22 -17.91 6.37 2.36
C ALA A 22 -16.87 5.38 1.86
N THR A 23 -16.55 4.39 2.68
CA THR A 23 -15.59 3.33 2.33
C THR A 23 -16.30 1.99 2.31
N ILE A 24 -16.16 1.26 1.22
CA ILE A 24 -16.77 -0.05 0.97
C ILE A 24 -15.65 -1.08 0.80
N CYS A 25 -15.73 -2.17 1.56
CA CYS A 25 -14.78 -3.26 1.60
C CYS A 25 -15.51 -4.61 1.56
N PRO A 26 -14.86 -5.71 1.19
CA PRO A 26 -15.35 -7.05 1.49
C PRO A 26 -15.47 -7.26 3.02
N PRO A 27 -16.33 -8.20 3.49
CA PRO A 27 -16.45 -8.55 4.90
C PRO A 27 -15.11 -8.98 5.49
N GLU A 28 -14.88 -8.70 6.78
CA GLU A 28 -13.60 -9.03 7.47
C GLU A 28 -13.16 -10.49 7.26
N LYS A 29 -14.11 -11.44 7.24
CA LYS A 29 -13.86 -12.87 7.01
C LYS A 29 -13.26 -13.20 5.64
N ASP A 30 -13.51 -12.38 4.63
CA ASP A 30 -13.07 -12.56 3.24
C ASP A 30 -12.02 -11.50 2.86
N GLN A 31 -11.56 -10.70 3.84
CA GLN A 31 -10.65 -9.60 3.61
C GLN A 31 -9.20 -10.07 3.67
N HIS A 32 -8.57 -10.18 2.49
CA HIS A 32 -7.15 -10.45 2.34
C HIS A 32 -6.33 -9.16 2.29
N PHE A 33 -5.01 -9.31 2.37
CA PHE A 33 -4.05 -8.20 2.27
C PHE A 33 -4.21 -7.41 0.96
N TRP A 34 -4.51 -8.09 -0.15
CA TRP A 34 -4.76 -7.49 -1.47
C TRP A 34 -6.24 -7.21 -1.78
N SER A 35 -7.14 -7.35 -0.80
CA SER A 35 -8.55 -7.08 -1.05
C SER A 35 -8.75 -5.62 -1.45
N PRO A 36 -9.53 -5.36 -2.51
CA PRO A 36 -9.81 -4.00 -2.96
C PRO A 36 -10.69 -3.26 -1.95
N GLN A 37 -10.45 -1.97 -1.85
CA GLN A 37 -11.22 -1.02 -1.05
C GLN A 37 -11.69 0.10 -1.98
N LEU A 38 -12.98 0.40 -1.94
CA LEU A 38 -13.56 1.52 -2.64
C LEU A 38 -13.80 2.64 -1.63
N THR A 39 -13.11 3.76 -1.79
CA THR A 39 -13.34 4.97 -0.99
C THR A 39 -13.99 6.03 -1.87
N ILE A 40 -15.15 6.49 -1.46
CA ILE A 40 -15.93 7.53 -2.12
C ILE A 40 -15.87 8.78 -1.25
N THR A 41 -15.44 9.89 -1.83
CA THR A 41 -15.40 11.20 -1.19
C THR A 41 -16.36 12.13 -1.92
N LEU A 42 -17.21 12.81 -1.18
CA LEU A 42 -18.10 13.86 -1.67
C LEU A 42 -17.50 15.21 -1.25
N GLU A 43 -17.05 15.97 -2.24
CA GLU A 43 -16.57 17.34 -2.08
C GLU A 43 -17.68 18.30 -2.53
N GLU A 44 -18.19 19.12 -1.62
CA GLU A 44 -19.12 20.20 -1.96
C GLU A 44 -18.31 21.41 -2.45
N THR A 45 -18.47 21.76 -3.74
CA THR A 45 -17.97 23.02 -4.32
C THR A 45 -19.13 24.00 -4.45
N GLU A 46 -18.86 25.30 -4.47
CA GLU A 46 -19.86 26.38 -4.42
C GLU A 46 -21.00 26.25 -5.44
N GLU A 47 -20.78 25.59 -6.58
CA GLU A 47 -21.81 25.39 -7.61
C GLU A 47 -22.22 23.92 -7.83
N ARG A 48 -21.42 22.94 -7.37
CA ARG A 48 -21.63 21.50 -7.65
C ARG A 48 -21.03 20.60 -6.59
N SER A 49 -21.66 19.46 -6.33
CA SER A 49 -21.06 18.36 -5.57
C SER A 49 -20.23 17.47 -6.49
N VAL A 50 -18.93 17.33 -6.20
CA VAL A 50 -18.02 16.44 -6.91
C VAL A 50 -17.90 15.13 -6.11
N VAL A 51 -18.16 14.00 -6.78
CA VAL A 51 -18.00 12.68 -6.19
C VAL A 51 -16.72 12.06 -6.75
N ARG A 52 -15.75 11.79 -5.87
CA ARG A 52 -14.49 11.11 -6.21
C ARG A 52 -14.54 9.68 -5.69
N GLY A 53 -14.31 8.69 -6.56
CA GLY A 53 -14.16 7.29 -6.17
C GLY A 53 -12.72 6.83 -6.36
N LEU A 54 -12.05 6.44 -5.29
CA LEU A 54 -10.75 5.76 -5.32
C LEU A 54 -10.98 4.26 -5.14
N TYR A 55 -10.67 3.50 -6.19
CA TYR A 55 -10.68 2.04 -6.14
C TYR A 55 -9.25 1.53 -6.12
N GLY A 56 -8.84 0.88 -5.03
CA GLY A 56 -7.47 0.39 -4.91
C GLY A 56 -7.28 -0.62 -3.78
N PRO A 57 -6.13 -1.30 -3.73
CA PRO A 57 -5.77 -2.14 -2.60
C PRO A 57 -5.55 -1.28 -1.34
N LYS A 58 -5.54 -1.92 -0.17
CA LYS A 58 -5.18 -1.27 1.08
C LYS A 58 -3.83 -0.53 0.94
N PRO A 59 -3.67 0.70 1.48
CA PRO A 59 -2.41 1.44 1.45
C PRO A 59 -1.20 0.65 1.96
N SER A 60 -1.43 -0.31 2.85
CA SER A 60 -0.44 -1.25 3.37
C SER A 60 0.32 -2.04 2.29
N VAL A 61 -0.32 -2.32 1.14
CA VAL A 61 0.32 -3.02 0.03
C VAL A 61 1.47 -2.18 -0.54
N TRP A 62 1.26 -0.87 -0.72
CA TRP A 62 2.31 0.02 -1.20
C TRP A 62 3.45 0.15 -0.18
N THR A 63 3.11 0.25 1.12
CA THR A 63 4.13 0.28 2.19
C THR A 63 4.99 -0.98 2.22
N MET A 64 4.41 -2.15 1.95
CA MET A 64 5.16 -3.41 1.83
C MET A 64 6.20 -3.35 0.71
N PHE A 65 5.82 -2.84 -0.48
CA PHE A 65 6.79 -2.67 -1.57
C PHE A 65 7.89 -1.69 -1.18
N VAL A 66 7.55 -0.52 -0.65
CA VAL A 66 8.52 0.49 -0.20
C VAL A 66 9.48 -0.10 0.83
N PHE A 67 8.99 -0.91 1.77
CA PHE A 67 9.81 -1.58 2.76
C PHE A 67 10.86 -2.51 2.13
N PHE A 68 10.47 -3.34 1.15
CA PHE A 68 11.43 -4.21 0.45
C PHE A 68 12.47 -3.41 -0.33
N TYR A 69 12.06 -2.35 -1.03
CA TYR A 69 13.01 -1.47 -1.72
C TYR A 69 13.99 -0.81 -0.75
N ALA A 70 13.51 -0.33 0.40
CA ALA A 70 14.36 0.23 1.43
C ALA A 70 15.33 -0.81 2.01
N ALA A 71 14.87 -2.04 2.28
CA ALA A 71 15.71 -3.11 2.77
C ALA A 71 16.80 -3.53 1.76
N ILE A 72 16.44 -3.66 0.48
CA ILE A 72 17.38 -3.94 -0.60
C ILE A 72 18.38 -2.79 -0.75
N GLY A 73 17.91 -1.54 -0.80
CA GLY A 73 18.78 -0.36 -0.90
C GLY A 73 19.74 -0.24 0.28
N PHE A 74 19.28 -0.55 1.50
CA PHE A 74 20.12 -0.58 2.69
C PHE A 74 21.17 -1.69 2.65
N ALA A 75 20.79 -2.89 2.20
CA ALA A 75 21.73 -4.00 2.02
C ALA A 75 22.80 -3.65 0.97
N ILE A 76 22.41 -3.03 -0.15
CA ILE A 76 23.32 -2.53 -1.19
C ILE A 76 24.30 -1.50 -0.61
N LEU A 77 23.83 -0.58 0.23
CA LEU A 77 24.68 0.42 0.87
C LEU A 77 25.73 -0.21 1.79
N ILE A 78 25.35 -1.19 2.61
CA ILE A 78 26.31 -1.90 3.47
C ILE A 78 27.33 -2.67 2.62
N MET A 79 26.85 -3.41 1.61
CA MET A 79 27.72 -4.18 0.71
C MET A 79 28.68 -3.26 -0.04
N SER A 80 28.25 -2.07 -0.47
CA SER A 80 29.12 -1.10 -1.14
C SER A 80 30.15 -0.50 -0.19
N MET A 81 29.77 -0.12 1.04
CA MET A 81 30.73 0.36 2.05
C MET A 81 31.83 -0.68 2.33
N VAL A 82 31.43 -1.94 2.56
CA VAL A 82 32.38 -3.03 2.81
C VAL A 82 33.22 -3.29 1.56
N GLY A 83 32.61 -3.41 0.39
CA GLY A 83 33.31 -3.68 -0.88
C GLY A 83 34.34 -2.59 -1.23
N LEU A 84 33.97 -1.32 -1.07
CA LEU A 84 34.90 -0.19 -1.26
C LEU A 84 36.03 -0.20 -0.24
N SER A 85 35.76 -0.56 1.02
CA SER A 85 36.81 -0.73 2.04
C SER A 85 37.81 -1.81 1.63
N TYR A 86 37.34 -3.00 1.24
CA TYR A 86 38.23 -4.08 0.75
C TYR A 86 39.03 -3.69 -0.50
N TRP A 87 38.41 -2.96 -1.42
CA TRP A 87 39.09 -2.45 -2.62
C TRP A 87 40.20 -1.44 -2.26
N SER A 88 39.94 -0.52 -1.32
CA SER A 88 40.94 0.41 -0.81
C SER A 88 42.11 -0.28 -0.09
N LEU A 89 41.90 -1.49 0.43
CA LEU A 89 42.94 -2.32 1.05
C LEU A 89 43.69 -3.19 0.03
N GLY A 90 43.43 -3.06 -1.28
CA GLY A 90 44.07 -3.85 -2.34
C GLY A 90 43.71 -5.34 -2.32
N LYS A 91 42.66 -5.73 -1.58
CA LYS A 91 42.15 -7.10 -1.54
C LYS A 91 41.10 -7.33 -2.63
N SER A 92 40.93 -8.58 -3.06
CA SER A 92 39.95 -8.93 -4.08
C SER A 92 38.53 -8.66 -3.58
N ALA A 93 37.91 -7.59 -4.06
CA ALA A 93 36.54 -7.20 -3.74
C ALA A 93 35.52 -7.99 -4.58
N GLY A 94 35.62 -9.33 -4.58
CA GLY A 94 34.71 -10.20 -5.35
C GLY A 94 33.23 -10.03 -4.97
N PHE A 95 32.95 -9.57 -3.75
CA PHE A 95 31.60 -9.29 -3.25
C PHE A 95 30.89 -8.13 -3.97
N LEU A 96 31.62 -7.22 -4.64
CA LEU A 96 31.00 -6.15 -5.42
C LEU A 96 30.25 -6.68 -6.66
N TRP A 97 30.58 -7.88 -7.13
CA TRP A 97 29.93 -8.52 -8.28
C TRP A 97 28.58 -9.17 -7.94
N LEU A 98 28.24 -9.31 -6.64
CA LEU A 98 26.95 -9.80 -6.16
C LEU A 98 25.87 -8.72 -6.14
N LEU A 99 26.23 -7.45 -6.30
CA LEU A 99 25.28 -6.36 -6.44
C LEU A 99 24.61 -6.47 -7.81
N PRO A 100 23.29 -6.65 -7.88
CA PRO A 100 22.59 -6.52 -9.15
C PRO A 100 22.68 -5.04 -9.55
N VAL A 101 23.42 -4.78 -10.63
CA VAL A 101 23.44 -3.49 -11.35
C VAL A 101 22.28 -3.45 -12.33
#